data_AF-A0AAE3IDD3-F1
#
_entry.id   AF-A0AAE3IDD3-F1
#
_cell.length_a   1.000
_cell.length_b   1.000
_cell.length_c   1.000
_cell.angle_alpha   90.00
_cell.angle_beta   90.00
_cell.angle_gamma   90.00
#
_symmetry.space_group_name_H-M   'P 1'
#
loop_
_entity.id
_entity.type
_entity.pdbx_description
1 polymer ?
#
loop_
_entity_poly.entity_id
_entity_poly.type
_entity_poly.pdbx_seq_one_letter_code
_entity_poly.pdbx_strand_id
1 'polypeptide(L)'
;MTDDRSERLRKRRKRSTENVESNRQPSPASGNRGTEEQVASSNATSDDPESAVDDSVSIKEEQIGTYMYLPEFQTKELRRLYNVLKAEYEFEHDEEFEKNRHFYPLVVQYGLDTLNGMSTSEIRSHLEQLYE
;
A
#
# COMPACT_ATOMS: atom_id res chain seq x y z
N MET A 1 7.09 -29.64 34.29
CA MET A 1 8.40 -29.28 33.72
C MET A 1 8.19 -28.48 32.43
N THR A 2 7.98 -27.18 32.53
CA THR A 2 7.58 -26.30 31.41
C THR A 2 8.28 -24.93 31.48
N ASP A 3 9.59 -24.93 31.75
CA ASP A 3 10.37 -23.69 31.89
C ASP A 3 11.47 -23.48 30.83
N ASP A 4 11.70 -24.44 29.93
CA ASP A 4 12.87 -24.39 29.03
C ASP A 4 12.71 -23.40 27.85
N ARG A 5 11.48 -23.19 27.35
CA ARG A 5 11.24 -22.32 26.18
C ARG A 5 11.41 -20.84 26.51
N SER A 6 10.99 -20.43 27.70
CA SER A 6 11.01 -19.05 28.19
C SER A 6 12.43 -18.57 28.49
N GLU A 7 13.24 -19.44 29.10
CA GLU A 7 14.68 -19.23 29.37
C GLU A 7 15.48 -19.02 28.07
N ARG A 8 15.22 -19.85 27.05
CA ARG A 8 15.90 -19.76 25.75
C ARG A 8 15.60 -18.44 25.03
N LEU A 9 14.38 -17.93 25.14
CA LEU A 9 14.01 -16.65 24.54
C LEU A 9 14.68 -15.45 25.24
N ARG A 10 14.82 -15.52 26.57
CA ARG A 10 15.51 -14.49 27.37
C ARG A 10 17.01 -14.42 27.07
N LYS A 11 17.67 -15.58 26.91
CA LYS A 11 19.10 -15.65 26.55
C LYS A 11 19.38 -15.03 25.17
N ARG A 12 18.48 -15.23 24.19
CA ARG A 12 18.62 -14.64 22.85
C ARG A 12 18.55 -13.11 22.89
N ARG A 13 17.67 -12.51 23.70
CA ARG A 13 17.53 -11.05 23.81
C ARG A 13 18.73 -10.39 24.51
N LYS A 14 19.31 -11.03 25.54
CA LYS A 14 20.52 -10.51 26.20
C LYS A 14 21.73 -10.48 25.27
N ARG A 15 21.88 -11.50 24.41
CA ARG A 15 22.98 -11.55 23.43
C ARG A 15 22.88 -10.48 22.35
N SER A 16 21.67 -10.08 21.96
CA SER A 16 21.47 -8.98 21.00
C SER A 16 21.76 -7.60 21.58
N THR A 17 21.60 -7.40 22.89
CA THR A 17 21.89 -6.10 23.52
C THR A 17 23.39 -5.92 23.79
N GLU A 18 24.10 -6.97 24.20
CA GLU A 18 25.55 -6.91 24.44
C GLU A 18 26.37 -6.62 23.16
N ASN A 19 25.91 -7.11 21.99
CA ASN A 19 26.58 -6.83 20.71
C ASN A 19 26.39 -5.39 20.21
N VAL A 20 25.39 -4.65 20.71
CA VAL A 20 25.13 -3.25 20.30
C VAL A 20 25.95 -2.27 21.14
N GLU A 21 26.38 -2.69 22.34
CA GLU A 21 27.03 -1.81 23.32
C GLU A 21 28.56 -1.74 23.16
N SER A 22 29.17 -2.65 22.39
CA SER A 22 30.63 -2.69 22.19
C SER A 22 31.16 -1.77 21.08
N ASN A 23 30.31 -1.09 20.30
CA ASN A 23 30.74 -0.33 19.12
C ASN A 23 30.35 1.17 19.08
N ARG A 24 30.28 1.85 20.24
CA ARG A 24 30.03 3.30 20.32
C ARG A 24 31.33 4.10 20.52
N GLN A 25 31.87 4.67 19.44
CA GLN A 25 32.63 5.94 19.49
C GLN A 25 31.77 7.09 18.91
N PRO A 26 31.94 8.36 19.36
CA PRO A 26 30.98 9.43 19.07
C PRO A 26 31.46 10.49 18.05
N SER A 27 30.46 11.12 17.40
CA SER A 27 30.42 12.47 16.75
C SER A 27 30.34 12.50 15.21
N PRO A 28 29.83 13.59 14.59
CA PRO A 28 28.57 14.29 14.85
C PRO A 28 27.69 14.43 13.58
N ALA A 29 26.49 14.98 13.79
CA ALA A 29 25.43 15.31 12.84
C ALA A 29 25.83 15.70 11.40
N SER A 30 25.18 15.10 10.39
CA SER A 30 24.47 15.83 9.32
C SER A 30 23.76 14.88 8.35
N GLY A 31 22.51 15.19 8.00
CA GLY A 31 21.96 15.06 6.64
C GLY A 31 21.87 13.70 5.96
N ASN A 32 20.62 13.23 5.82
CA ASN A 32 20.02 12.77 4.57
C ASN A 32 20.73 11.68 3.73
N ARG A 33 20.19 10.45 3.71
CA ARG A 33 20.08 9.55 2.54
C ARG A 33 19.58 8.16 2.97
N GLY A 34 18.43 7.76 2.45
CA GLY A 34 18.04 6.35 2.36
C GLY A 34 18.39 5.82 0.98
N THR A 35 19.32 4.88 0.90
CA THR A 35 19.52 3.99 -0.25
C THR A 35 19.92 2.62 0.26
N GLU A 36 19.11 1.63 -0.17
CA GLU A 36 19.45 0.29 -0.64
C GLU A 36 20.29 -0.65 0.24
N GLU A 37 19.73 -1.84 0.50
CA GLU A 37 20.54 -3.07 0.44
C GLU A 37 19.68 -4.29 0.06
N GLN A 38 20.12 -4.93 -1.02
CA GLN A 38 19.66 -6.19 -1.58
C GLN A 38 20.08 -7.37 -0.70
N VAL A 39 19.30 -8.45 -0.70
CA VAL A 39 19.84 -9.80 -0.52
C VAL A 39 19.11 -10.78 -1.44
N ALA A 40 19.85 -11.22 -2.45
CA ALA A 40 19.49 -12.34 -3.32
C ALA A 40 19.68 -13.67 -2.59
N SER A 41 18.77 -14.62 -2.83
CA SER A 41 19.13 -16.04 -2.78
C SER A 41 18.31 -16.82 -3.79
N SER A 42 19.03 -17.23 -4.83
CA SER A 42 18.63 -18.06 -5.95
C SER A 42 18.30 -19.50 -5.53
N ASN A 43 17.22 -20.06 -6.07
CA ASN A 43 17.20 -21.49 -6.37
C ASN A 43 16.42 -21.71 -7.67
N ALA A 44 17.11 -22.26 -8.67
CA ALA A 44 16.59 -22.56 -9.99
C ALA A 44 16.24 -24.06 -10.09
N THR A 45 15.07 -24.35 -10.66
CA THR A 45 14.76 -25.62 -11.34
C THR A 45 13.79 -25.29 -12.49
N SER A 46 14.12 -25.80 -13.66
CA SER A 46 13.67 -25.40 -15.00
C SER A 46 12.42 -26.15 -15.52
N ASP A 47 11.89 -25.61 -16.63
CA ASP A 47 11.03 -26.19 -17.68
C ASP A 47 9.50 -26.26 -17.48
N ASP A 48 8.81 -25.26 -18.06
CA ASP A 48 7.75 -25.48 -19.07
C ASP A 48 7.57 -24.19 -19.92
N PRO A 49 7.59 -24.22 -21.28
CA PRO A 49 7.45 -23.03 -22.09
C PRO A 49 6.05 -22.94 -22.70
N GLU A 50 5.06 -22.48 -21.95
CA GLU A 50 3.82 -21.99 -22.58
C GLU A 50 3.06 -21.01 -21.66
N SER A 51 2.95 -19.77 -22.16
CA SER A 51 2.01 -18.72 -21.73
C SER A 51 2.19 -18.12 -20.34
N ALA A 52 3.05 -17.11 -20.22
CA ALA A 52 2.81 -16.02 -19.28
C ALA A 52 3.13 -14.71 -19.98
N VAL A 53 2.08 -13.94 -20.22
CA VAL A 53 2.07 -12.64 -20.87
C VAL A 53 3.02 -11.71 -20.11
N ASP A 54 3.82 -10.96 -20.84
CA ASP A 54 4.73 -9.94 -20.33
C ASP A 54 3.95 -8.76 -19.75
N ASP A 55 3.40 -8.90 -18.54
CA ASP A 55 2.66 -7.86 -17.80
C ASP A 55 3.52 -7.27 -16.67
N SER A 56 4.79 -6.98 -16.92
CA SER A 56 5.68 -6.39 -15.91
C SER A 56 5.70 -4.85 -15.92
N VAL A 57 4.71 -4.18 -16.53
CA VAL A 57 4.66 -2.72 -16.46
C VAL A 57 4.26 -2.31 -15.04
N SER A 58 5.21 -1.70 -14.34
CA SER A 58 5.02 -1.20 -12.99
C SER A 58 3.95 -0.11 -13.00
N ILE A 59 2.95 -0.18 -12.11
CA ILE A 59 1.90 0.86 -11.95
C ILE A 59 2.52 2.27 -11.84
N LYS A 60 3.72 2.36 -11.25
CA LYS A 60 4.42 3.63 -11.06
C LYS A 60 4.95 4.26 -12.36
N GLU A 61 5.10 3.47 -13.40
CA GLU A 61 5.53 3.94 -14.73
C GLU A 61 4.34 4.38 -15.58
N GLU A 62 3.15 3.81 -15.33
CA GLU A 62 1.93 4.11 -16.08
C GLU A 62 1.07 5.21 -15.42
N GLN A 63 0.98 5.22 -14.08
CA GLN A 63 0.08 6.10 -13.33
C GLN A 63 0.81 7.24 -12.62
N ILE A 64 0.22 8.44 -12.71
CA ILE A 64 0.74 9.64 -12.06
C ILE A 64 0.23 9.70 -10.61
N GLY A 65 1.16 9.56 -9.66
CA GLY A 65 0.88 9.71 -8.23
C GLY A 65 0.32 11.09 -7.92
N THR A 66 -0.95 11.15 -7.48
CA THR A 66 -1.66 12.39 -7.19
C THR A 66 -2.03 12.46 -5.71
N TYR A 67 -1.68 13.57 -5.06
CA TYR A 67 -2.05 13.86 -3.67
C TYR A 67 -3.20 14.86 -3.62
N MET A 68 -4.19 14.60 -2.76
CA MET A 68 -5.37 15.43 -2.60
C MET A 68 -5.83 15.49 -1.14
N TYR A 69 -6.48 16.59 -0.77
CA TYR A 69 -7.13 16.75 0.52
C TYR A 69 -8.61 16.40 0.38
N LEU A 70 -9.08 15.46 1.20
CA LEU A 70 -10.48 15.06 1.26
C LEU A 70 -11.02 15.31 2.68
N PRO A 71 -12.29 15.73 2.82
CA PRO A 71 -12.99 15.68 4.10
C PRO A 71 -12.88 14.31 4.77
N GLU A 72 -12.87 14.30 6.11
CA GLU A 72 -12.71 13.07 6.89
C GLU A 72 -13.80 12.04 6.57
N PHE A 73 -15.05 12.50 6.43
CA PHE A 73 -16.18 11.63 6.11
C PHE A 73 -16.00 10.94 4.76
N GLN A 74 -15.50 11.64 3.74
CA GLN A 74 -15.22 11.04 2.43
C GLN A 74 -14.12 9.99 2.52
N THR A 75 -13.07 10.26 3.29
CA THR A 75 -11.98 9.28 3.51
C THR A 75 -12.51 8.01 4.20
N LYS A 76 -13.44 8.17 5.14
CA LYS A 76 -14.09 7.04 5.82
C LYS A 76 -14.97 6.24 4.87
N GLU A 77 -15.79 6.91 4.06
CA GLU A 77 -16.65 6.24 3.07
C GLU A 77 -15.83 5.52 1.99
N LEU A 78 -14.76 6.12 1.47
CA LEU A 78 -13.86 5.45 0.51
C LEU A 78 -13.26 4.16 1.10
N ARG A 79 -12.81 4.19 2.36
CA ARG A 79 -12.28 2.99 3.04
C ARG A 79 -13.34 1.91 3.20
N ARG A 80 -14.55 2.30 3.60
CA ARG A 80 -15.68 1.37 3.77
C ARG A 80 -16.04 0.73 2.43
N LEU A 81 -16.25 1.55 1.41
CA LEU A 81 -16.63 1.10 0.07
C LEU A 81 -15.56 0.18 -0.54
N TYR A 82 -14.29 0.54 -0.42
CA TYR A 82 -13.20 -0.31 -0.88
C TYR A 82 -13.23 -1.70 -0.24
N ASN A 83 -13.41 -1.79 1.09
CA ASN A 83 -13.40 -3.09 1.77
C ASN A 83 -14.56 -3.98 1.33
N VAL A 84 -15.74 -3.40 1.06
CA VAL A 84 -16.91 -4.14 0.57
C VAL A 84 -16.66 -4.63 -0.86
N LEU A 85 -16.33 -3.71 -1.78
CA LEU A 85 -16.10 -4.06 -3.18
C LEU A 85 -14.94 -5.03 -3.35
N LYS A 86 -13.87 -4.88 -2.56
CA LYS A 86 -12.75 -5.81 -2.53
C LYS A 86 -13.23 -7.23 -2.21
N ALA A 87 -13.98 -7.39 -1.13
CA ALA A 87 -14.44 -8.70 -0.68
C ALA A 87 -15.39 -9.34 -1.70
N GLU A 88 -16.29 -8.55 -2.28
CA GLU A 88 -17.22 -9.02 -3.31
C GLU A 88 -16.48 -9.45 -4.58
N TYR A 89 -15.59 -8.60 -5.11
CA TYR A 89 -14.82 -8.87 -6.32
C TYR A 89 -13.90 -10.09 -6.16
N GLU A 90 -13.13 -10.15 -5.07
CA GLU A 90 -12.21 -11.27 -4.81
C GLU A 90 -12.96 -12.59 -4.62
N PHE A 91 -14.14 -12.56 -4.01
CA PHE A 91 -14.97 -13.76 -3.86
C PHE A 91 -15.58 -14.24 -5.19
N GLU A 92 -15.95 -13.31 -6.07
CA GLU A 92 -16.60 -13.65 -7.34
C GLU A 92 -15.60 -14.05 -8.43
N HIS A 93 -14.41 -13.43 -8.45
CA HIS A 93 -13.46 -13.56 -9.55
C HIS A 93 -12.15 -14.27 -9.18
N ASP A 94 -11.90 -14.58 -7.90
CA ASP A 94 -10.62 -15.15 -7.42
C ASP A 94 -9.38 -14.31 -7.81
N GLU A 95 -9.56 -13.00 -8.01
CA GLU A 95 -8.53 -12.04 -8.45
C GLU A 95 -8.33 -10.91 -7.43
N GLU A 96 -7.07 -10.49 -7.20
CA GLU A 96 -6.77 -9.44 -6.23
C GLU A 96 -7.34 -8.07 -6.62
N PHE A 97 -8.08 -7.44 -5.70
CA PHE A 97 -8.63 -6.10 -5.90
C PHE A 97 -7.81 -5.04 -5.15
N GLU A 98 -6.85 -4.43 -5.85
CA GLU A 98 -5.94 -3.42 -5.30
C GLU A 98 -6.50 -1.98 -5.28
N LYS A 99 -6.13 -1.22 -4.23
CA LYS A 99 -6.54 0.19 -4.07
C LYS A 99 -6.12 1.09 -5.22
N ASN A 100 -4.82 1.10 -5.52
CA ASN A 100 -4.23 2.08 -6.44
C ASN A 100 -4.39 1.63 -7.90
N ARG A 101 -4.31 0.32 -8.16
CA ARG A 101 -4.48 -0.22 -9.52
C ARG A 101 -5.93 -0.21 -9.99
N HIS A 102 -6.89 -0.51 -9.11
CA HIS A 102 -8.28 -0.74 -9.51
C HIS A 102 -9.24 0.28 -8.89
N PHE A 103 -9.29 0.37 -7.56
CA PHE A 103 -10.35 1.12 -6.87
C PHE A 103 -10.33 2.62 -7.14
N TYR A 104 -9.21 3.31 -6.91
CA TYR A 104 -9.16 4.76 -7.09
C TYR A 104 -9.36 5.20 -8.55
N PRO A 105 -8.76 4.54 -9.56
CA PRO A 105 -9.07 4.83 -10.95
C PRO A 105 -10.56 4.73 -11.26
N LEU A 106 -11.25 3.68 -10.78
CA LEU A 106 -12.70 3.54 -10.96
C LEU A 106 -13.47 4.69 -10.31
N VAL A 107 -13.19 5.01 -9.04
CA VAL A 107 -13.86 6.12 -8.34
C VAL A 107 -13.70 7.43 -9.10
N VAL A 108 -12.49 7.72 -9.59
CA VAL A 108 -12.21 8.94 -10.36
C VAL A 108 -12.95 8.93 -11.70
N GLN A 109 -12.90 7.82 -12.44
CA GLN A 109 -13.58 7.70 -13.74
C GLN A 109 -15.08 7.94 -13.61
N TYR A 110 -15.75 7.24 -12.68
CA TYR A 110 -17.18 7.43 -12.46
C TYR A 110 -17.52 8.84 -11.94
N GLY A 111 -16.64 9.44 -11.13
CA GLY A 111 -16.76 10.83 -10.70
C GLY A 111 -16.69 11.81 -11.87
N LEU A 112 -15.73 11.63 -12.78
CA LEU A 112 -15.58 12.45 -13.98
C LEU A 112 -16.78 12.30 -14.92
N ASP A 113 -17.23 11.07 -15.16
CA ASP A 113 -18.39 10.80 -16.02
C ASP A 113 -19.66 11.45 -15.46
N THR A 114 -19.86 11.38 -14.14
CA THR A 114 -20.99 12.01 -13.46
C THR A 114 -20.92 13.53 -13.56
N LEU A 115 -19.75 14.13 -13.31
CA LEU A 115 -19.55 15.58 -13.38
C LEU A 115 -19.69 16.12 -14.81
N ASN A 116 -19.26 15.37 -15.82
CA ASN A 116 -19.37 15.77 -17.23
C ASN A 116 -20.84 15.89 -17.68
N GLY A 117 -21.75 15.12 -17.07
CA GLY A 117 -23.19 15.20 -17.33
C GLY A 117 -23.93 16.29 -16.53
N MET A 118 -23.26 16.95 -15.59
CA MET A 118 -23.89 17.84 -14.61
C MET A 118 -23.86 19.31 -15.04
N SER A 119 -24.95 20.03 -14.80
CA SER A 119 -25.01 21.48 -15.03
C SER A 119 -24.27 22.26 -13.95
N THR A 120 -23.86 23.50 -14.26
CA THR A 120 -23.16 24.37 -13.31
C THR A 120 -23.98 24.69 -12.05
N SER A 121 -25.30 24.78 -12.18
CA SER A 121 -26.22 25.00 -11.06
C SER A 121 -26.27 23.81 -10.10
N GLU A 122 -26.29 22.59 -10.64
CA GLU A 122 -26.25 21.36 -9.84
C GLU A 122 -24.91 21.21 -9.11
N ILE A 123 -23.79 21.47 -9.82
CA ILE A 123 -22.45 21.48 -9.22
C ILE A 123 -22.41 22.44 -8.02
N ARG A 124 -22.96 23.65 -8.18
CA ARG A 124 -23.01 24.63 -7.09
C ARG A 124 -23.78 24.11 -5.88
N SER A 125 -24.97 23.52 -6.10
CA SER A 125 -25.78 22.97 -5.01
C SER A 125 -25.06 21.84 -4.26
N HIS A 126 -24.32 20.98 -4.98
CA HIS A 126 -23.51 19.93 -4.35
C HIS A 126 -22.34 20.49 -3.54
N LEU A 127 -21.68 21.54 -4.03
CA LEU A 127 -20.60 22.20 -3.28
C LEU A 127 -21.12 22.84 -1.98
N GLU A 128 -22.30 23.47 -2.02
CA GLU A 128 -22.94 24.04 -0.82
C GLU A 128 -23.21 22.94 0.21
N GLN A 129 -23.78 21.80 -0.19
CA GLN A 129 -24.01 20.65 0.71
C GLN A 129 -22.74 20.00 1.25
N LEU A 130 -21.62 20.09 0.54
CA LEU A 130 -20.36 19.46 0.94
C LEU A 130 -19.64 20.25 2.05
N TYR A 131 -19.89 21.57 2.10
CA TYR A 131 -19.17 22.50 2.96
C TYR A 131 -20.07 23.26 3.96
N GLU A 132 -21.39 23.01 3.96
CA GLU A 132 -22.30 23.34 5.08
C GLU A 132 -22.23 22.30 6.20
#